data_AF-A0A4P6DAV8-F1
#
_entry.id   AF-A0A4P6DAV8-F1
#
_cell.length_a   1.000
_cell.length_b   1.000
_cell.length_c   1.000
_cell.angle_alpha   90.00
_cell.angle_beta   90.00
_cell.angle_gamma   90.00
#
_symmetry.space_group_name_H-M   'P 1'
#
loop_
_entity.id
_entity.type
_entity.pdbx_description
1 polymer ?
#
loop_
_entity_poly.entity_id
_entity_poly.type
_entity_poly.pdbx_seq_one_letter_code
_entity_poly.pdbx_strand_id
1 'polypeptide(L)' 'MEYVCTRCSKVYTNKGSLSNHLRYNCGIEPKFMCPLCSYRASRKENLRSHIFRRHENFCYFNMNKKNQNNADI' A
#
# COMPACT_ATOMS: atom_id res chain seq x y z
N MET A 1 9.77 15.90 -19.92
CA MET A 1 8.33 15.59 -20.09
C MET A 1 7.76 15.31 -18.71
N GLU A 2 6.73 16.07 -18.32
CA GLU A 2 6.05 15.88 -17.04
C GLU A 2 4.91 14.89 -17.19
N TYR A 3 4.68 14.07 -16.16
CA TYR A 3 3.60 13.10 -16.15
C TYR A 3 2.55 13.54 -15.15
N VAL A 4 1.49 14.18 -15.63
CA VAL A 4 0.46 14.80 -14.80
C VAL A 4 -0.74 13.88 -14.67
N CYS A 5 -1.24 13.72 -13.44
CA CYS A 5 -2.51 13.06 -13.20
C CYS A 5 -3.66 14.01 -13.54
N THR A 6 -4.48 13.68 -14.52
CA THR A 6 -5.62 14.52 -14.95
C THR A 6 -6.75 14.58 -13.92
N ARG A 7 -6.77 13.68 -12.93
CA ARG A 7 -7.82 13.60 -11.90
C ARG A 7 -7.54 14.43 -10.64
N CYS A 8 -6.26 14.63 -10.30
CA CYS A 8 -5.88 15.36 -9.09
C CYS A 8 -4.70 16.32 -9.28
N SER A 9 -4.27 16.50 -10.53
CA SER A 9 -3.20 17.43 -10.96
C SER A 9 -1.83 17.18 -10.34
N LYS A 10 -1.60 16.03 -9.68
CA LYS A 10 -0.27 15.66 -9.19
C LYS A 10 0.69 15.40 -10.34
N VAL A 11 1.90 15.94 -10.21
CA VAL A 11 2.99 15.82 -11.19
C VAL A 11 3.98 14.74 -10.76
N TYR A 12 4.41 13.93 -11.72
CA TYR A 12 5.37 12.86 -11.54
C TYR A 12 6.54 13.01 -12.50
N THR A 13 7.73 12.62 -12.03
CA THR A 13 8.98 12.68 -12.81
C THR A 13 9.08 11.62 -13.90
N ASN A 14 8.25 10.56 -13.82
CA ASN A 14 8.24 9.49 -14.82
C ASN A 14 6.86 8.83 -14.96
N LYS A 15 6.64 8.16 -16.11
CA LYS A 15 5.40 7.47 -16.47
C LYS A 15 5.03 6.36 -15.48
N GLY A 16 6.00 5.61 -14.98
CA GLY A 16 5.77 4.51 -14.04
C GLY A 16 5.17 4.98 -12.71
N SER A 17 5.68 6.10 -12.19
CA SER A 17 5.14 6.74 -10.98
C SER A 17 3.72 7.23 -11.17
N LEU A 18 3.41 7.88 -12.30
CA LEU A 18 2.04 8.28 -12.63
C LEU A 18 1.11 7.05 -12.74
N SER A 19 1.57 5.99 -13.42
CA SER A 19 0.80 4.74 -13.55
C SER A 19 0.49 4.11 -12.19
N ASN A 20 1.48 4.05 -11.29
CA ASN A 20 1.29 3.53 -9.93
C ASN A 20 0.35 4.43 -9.10
N HIS A 21 0.45 5.75 -9.27
CA HIS A 21 -0.47 6.69 -8.64
C HIS A 21 -1.92 6.44 -9.06
N LEU A 22 -2.18 6.37 -10.37
CA LEU A 22 -3.51 6.13 -10.92
C LEU A 22 -4.09 4.79 -10.44
N ARG A 23 -3.25 3.74 -10.36
CA ARG A 23 -3.67 2.39 -10.00
C ARG A 23 -4.00 2.20 -8.52
N TYR A 24 -3.33 2.91 -7.62
CA TYR A 24 -3.39 2.60 -6.18
C TYR A 24 -3.75 3.77 -5.27
N ASN A 25 -3.65 5.01 -5.75
CA ASN A 25 -3.75 6.19 -4.87
C ASN A 25 -4.80 7.20 -5.37
N CYS A 26 -4.97 7.34 -6.68
CA CYS A 26 -5.85 8.36 -7.24
C CYS A 26 -7.33 8.01 -7.05
N GLY A 27 -7.97 8.61 -6.06
CA GLY A 27 -9.37 8.34 -5.73
C GLY A 27 -9.61 6.91 -5.26
N ILE A 28 -8.57 6.26 -4.72
CA ILE A 28 -8.63 4.90 -4.18
C ILE A 28 -8.27 5.00 -2.71
N GLU A 29 -9.19 4.57 -1.85
CA GLU A 29 -8.95 4.56 -0.42
C GLU A 29 -7.94 3.48 -0.01
N PRO A 30 -7.06 3.76 0.97
CA PRO A 30 -6.13 2.79 1.52
C PRO A 30 -6.85 1.55 2.10
N LYS A 31 -6.69 0.42 1.40
CA LYS A 31 -7.37 -0.85 1.77
C LYS A 31 -6.64 -1.70 2.81
N PHE A 32 -5.34 -1.49 3.00
CA PHE A 32 -4.54 -2.33 3.90
C PHE A 32 -4.41 -1.66 5.27
N MET A 33 -5.19 -2.13 6.24
CA MET A 33 -5.13 -1.65 7.61
C MET A 33 -3.97 -2.28 8.37
N CYS A 34 -3.29 -1.49 9.20
CA CYS A 34 -2.34 -1.99 10.16
C CYS A 34 -3.07 -2.71 11.29
N PRO A 35 -2.68 -3.95 11.67
CA PRO A 35 -3.33 -4.66 12.77
C PRO A 35 -2.98 -4.09 14.15
N LEU A 36 -2.03 -3.14 14.22
CA LEU A 36 -1.51 -2.59 15.48
C LEU A 36 -1.87 -1.11 15.70
N CYS A 37 -2.36 -0.42 14.68
CA CYS A 37 -2.77 0.98 14.79
C CYS A 37 -3.74 1.35 13.66
N SER A 38 -4.30 2.57 13.73
CA SER A 38 -5.26 3.05 12.74
C SER A 38 -4.65 3.42 11.37
N TYR A 39 -3.36 3.15 11.14
CA TYR A 39 -2.71 3.44 9.86
C TYR A 39 -3.26 2.54 8.74
N ARG A 40 -3.45 3.12 7.56
CA ARG A 40 -3.84 2.40 6.36
C ARG A 40 -2.88 2.70 5.21
N ALA A 41 -2.55 1.68 4.43
CA ALA A 41 -1.73 1.78 3.23
C ALA A 41 -2.51 1.44 1.97
N SER A 42 -2.15 2.06 0.86
CA SER A 42 -2.67 1.73 -0.48
C SER A 42 -2.06 0.43 -1.04
N ARG A 43 -0.90 0.02 -0.53
CA ARG A 43 -0.10 -1.13 -1.02
C ARG A 43 0.41 -1.99 0.14
N LYS A 44 0.59 -3.29 -0.09
CA LYS A 44 0.96 -4.28 0.95
C LYS A 44 2.40 -4.09 1.45
N GLU A 45 3.31 -3.80 0.54
CA GLU A 45 4.71 -3.47 0.80
C GLU A 45 4.86 -2.21 1.65
N ASN A 46 4.00 -1.20 1.43
CA ASN A 46 3.97 0.00 2.24
C ASN A 46 3.50 -0.34 3.67
N LEU A 47 2.49 -1.20 3.81
CA LEU A 47 2.07 -1.69 5.13
C LEU A 47 3.19 -2.49 5.82
N ARG A 48 3.87 -3.38 5.11
CA ARG A 48 5.00 -4.14 5.64
C ARG A 48 6.13 -3.23 6.13
N SER A 49 6.48 -2.22 5.34
CA SER A 49 7.49 -1.23 5.71
C SER A 49 7.05 -0.39 6.91
N HIS A 50 5.79 0.02 6.95
CA HIS A 50 5.20 0.71 8.09
C HIS A 50 5.32 -0.14 9.36
N ILE A 51 4.89 -1.40 9.32
CA ILE A 51 4.98 -2.32 10.45
C ILE A 51 6.43 -2.47 10.90
N PHE A 52 7.36 -2.75 9.98
CA PHE A 52 8.77 -2.93 10.32
C PHE A 52 9.38 -1.69 11.01
N ARG A 53 9.02 -0.49 10.55
CA ARG A 53 9.59 0.78 11.03
C ARG A 53 8.88 1.37 12.25
N ARG A 54 7.59 1.07 12.44
CA ARG A 54 6.74 1.68 13.49
C ARG A 54 6.37 0.68 14.58
N HIS A 55 6.56 -0.61 14.32
CA HIS A 55 6.23 -1.73 15.20
C HIS A 55 7.37 -2.76 15.16
N GLU A 56 8.55 -2.35 15.63
CA GLU A 56 9.84 -3.08 15.57
C GLU A 56 9.75 -4.56 15.98
N ASN A 57 8.79 -4.92 16.83
CA ASN A 57 8.60 -6.27 17.37
C ASN A 57 7.56 -7.15 16.65
N PHE A 58 6.83 -6.62 15.66
CA PHE A 58 5.73 -7.35 15.02
C PHE A 58 6.18 -8.24 13.84
N CYS A 59 7.40 -8.01 13.32
CA CYS A 59 7.93 -8.80 12.21
C CYS A 59 8.17 -10.27 12.55
N TYR A 60 8.33 -10.61 13.83
CA TYR A 60 8.51 -11.99 14.28
C TYR A 60 7.26 -12.85 14.10
N PHE A 61 6.05 -12.26 14.19
CA PHE A 61 4.79 -13.02 14.19
C PHE A 61 4.18 -13.27 12.81
N ASN A 62 4.46 -12.43 11.81
CA ASN A 62 3.70 -12.42 10.55
C ASN A 62 4.38 -13.09 9.33
N MET A 63 5.56 -13.71 9.49
CA MET A 63 6.13 -14.53 8.40
C MET A 63 5.51 -15.93 8.28
N ASN A 64 4.67 -16.35 9.23
CA ASN A 64 4.09 -17.70 9.30
C ASN A 64 2.68 -17.86 8.70
N LYS A 65 2.10 -16.85 8.03
CA LYS A 65 0.89 -17.03 7.22
C LYS A 65 1.17 -16.74 5.74
N LYS A 66 2.01 -17.58 5.12
CA LYS A 66 1.83 -17.90 3.70
C LYS A 66 0.66 -18.90 3.63
N ASN A 67 -0.21 -18.69 2.63
CA ASN A 67 -1.42 -19.44 2.32
C ASN A 67 -2.64 -19.23 3.22
N GLN A 68 -3.57 -18.43 2.70
CA GLN A 68 -4.99 -18.81 2.59
C GLN A 68 -5.61 -17.89 1.53
N ASN A 69 -5.34 -18.21 0.25
CA ASN A 69 -6.39 -18.10 -0.74
C ASN A 69 -7.15 -19.42 -0.67
N ASN A 70 -8.45 -19.34 -0.34
CA ASN A 70 -9.56 -20.20 -0.76
C ASN A 70 -10.48 -20.63 0.40
N ALA A 71 -11.77 -20.49 0.07
CA ALA A 71 -12.96 -21.07 0.67
C ALA A 71 -13.39 -20.51 2.03
N ASP A 72 -14.47 -19.70 2.00
CA ASP A 72 -15.65 -19.86 2.85
C ASP A 72 -16.84 -19.12 2.20
N ILE A 73 -17.47 -19.81 1.24
CA ILE A 73 -18.91 -20.06 1.00
C ILE A 73 -19.04 -20.72 -0.37
#